data_AF-A0A0A6ZJS7-F1
#
_entry.id   AF-A0A0A6ZJS7-F1
#
_cell.length_a   1.000
_cell.length_b   1.000
_cell.length_c   1.000
_cell.angle_alpha   90.00
_cell.angle_beta   90.00
_cell.angle_gamma   90.00
#
_symmetry.space_group_name_H-M   'P 1'
#
loop_
_entity.id
_entity.type
_entity.pdbx_description
1 polymer ?
#
loop_
_entity_poly.entity_id
_entity_poly.type
_entity_poly.pdbx_seq_one_letter_code
_entity_poly.pdbx_strand_id
1 'polypeptide(L)'
;MLQYVLFLNRPLSPHLTIYTPQLSSLSSIWHRISGIIILIFLILEFNFINLIFSCGIQNVILDFNIAYEVKKILLVLSLSVFIYHSFSGLRYLIWDLGFFLHQNYLLNFILLVSSVLILVLLFNLFI
;
A
#
# COMPACT_ATOMS: atom_id res chain seq x y z
N MET A 1 33.79 1.60 12.43
CA MET A 1 33.30 2.99 12.43
C MET A 1 32.14 3.20 13.41
N LEU A 2 31.03 2.46 13.31
CA LEU A 2 29.88 2.59 14.24
C LEU A 2 30.23 2.36 15.72
N GLN A 3 31.05 1.34 16.01
CA GLN A 3 31.54 1.05 17.37
C GLN A 3 32.31 2.22 18.00
N TYR A 4 33.03 3.01 17.20
CA TYR A 4 33.78 4.18 17.66
C TYR A 4 32.85 5.36 18.01
N VAL A 5 31.77 5.55 17.24
CA VAL A 5 30.75 6.59 17.51
C VAL A 5 30.00 6.29 18.81
N LEU A 6 29.64 5.02 19.03
CA LEU A 6 29.00 4.56 20.25
C LEU A 6 29.93 4.68 21.46
N PHE A 7 31.21 4.29 21.33
CA PHE A 7 32.21 4.45 22.40
C PHE A 7 32.37 5.91 22.84
N LEU A 8 32.29 6.85 21.90
CA LEU A 8 32.39 8.29 22.17
C LEU A 8 31.07 8.95 22.57
N ASN A 9 29.98 8.20 22.75
CA ASN A 9 28.64 8.71 23.08
C ASN A 9 28.23 9.93 22.22
N ARG A 10 28.59 9.91 20.93
CA ARG A 10 28.24 11.01 20.04
C ARG A 10 26.73 10.99 19.78
N PRO A 11 26.03 12.11 20.00
CA PRO A 11 24.59 12.15 19.76
C PRO A 11 24.29 12.03 18.26
N LEU A 12 23.19 11.35 17.94
CA LEU A 12 22.65 11.34 16.59
C LEU A 12 22.00 12.69 16.29
N SER A 13 22.37 13.30 15.17
CA SER A 13 21.68 14.51 14.71
C SER A 13 20.19 14.22 14.48
N PRO A 14 19.29 15.15 14.81
CA PRO A 14 17.87 15.01 14.49
C PRO A 14 17.68 14.91 12.97
N HIS A 15 16.72 14.10 12.54
CA HIS A 15 16.47 13.78 11.14
C HIS A 15 14.97 13.88 10.83
N LEU A 16 14.22 12.77 10.93
CA LEU A 16 12.78 12.72 10.60
C LEU A 16 11.94 13.72 11.39
N THR A 17 12.37 14.06 12.61
CA THR A 17 11.65 15.00 13.49
C THR A 17 11.77 16.46 13.06
N ILE A 18 12.78 16.82 12.27
CA ILE A 18 13.03 18.20 11.84
C ILE A 18 12.93 18.39 10.32
N TYR A 19 12.90 17.31 9.55
CA TYR A 19 12.89 17.35 8.11
C TYR A 19 11.52 17.75 7.57
N THR A 20 11.48 18.63 6.58
CA THR A 20 10.22 19.03 5.94
C THR A 20 9.70 17.89 5.05
N PRO A 21 8.42 17.48 5.18
CA PRO A 21 7.88 16.39 4.40
C PRO A 21 7.84 16.76 2.91
N GLN A 22 8.44 15.91 2.07
CA GLN A 22 8.47 16.05 0.61
C GLN A 22 7.49 15.06 -0.02
N LEU A 23 6.87 15.44 -1.14
CA LEU A 23 5.95 14.54 -1.86
C LEU A 23 6.64 13.24 -2.30
N SER A 24 7.92 13.30 -2.69
CA SER A 24 8.71 12.13 -3.06
C SER A 24 8.96 11.19 -1.88
N SER A 25 9.35 11.72 -0.72
CA SER A 25 9.62 10.92 0.48
C SER A 25 8.34 10.28 1.03
N LEU A 26 7.24 11.05 1.05
CA LEU A 26 5.91 10.55 1.41
C LEU A 26 5.46 9.45 0.44
N SER A 27 5.57 9.66 -0.88
CA SER A 27 5.21 8.64 -1.88
C SER A 27 6.02 7.35 -1.71
N SER A 28 7.28 7.43 -1.33
CA SER A 28 8.08 6.24 -1.00
C SER A 28 7.57 5.51 0.24
N ILE A 29 7.25 6.23 1.31
CA ILE A 29 6.71 5.63 2.54
C ILE A 29 5.38 4.93 2.25
N TRP A 30 4.47 5.61 1.54
CA TRP A 30 3.17 5.05 1.16
C TRP A 30 3.28 3.84 0.26
N HIS A 31 4.23 3.80 -0.69
CA HIS A 31 4.45 2.63 -1.52
C HIS A 31 4.88 1.40 -0.69
N ARG A 32 5.73 1.61 0.34
CA ARG A 32 6.15 0.53 1.26
C ARG A 32 4.98 0.05 2.11
N ILE A 33 4.23 0.98 2.71
CA ILE A 33 3.06 0.65 3.56
C ILE A 33 2.01 -0.12 2.75
N SER A 34 1.69 0.34 1.53
CA SER A 34 0.75 -0.36 0.66
C SER A 34 1.21 -1.77 0.29
N GLY A 35 2.51 -1.98 0.06
CA GLY A 35 3.07 -3.31 -0.17
C GLY A 35 2.90 -4.26 1.02
N ILE A 36 3.13 -3.76 2.24
CA ILE A 36 2.91 -4.53 3.48
C ILE A 36 1.43 -4.90 3.63
N ILE A 37 0.53 -3.94 3.37
CA ILE A 37 -0.92 -4.17 3.45
C ILE A 37 -1.37 -5.24 2.45
N ILE A 38 -0.88 -5.17 1.20
CA ILE A 38 -1.18 -6.19 0.17
C ILE A 38 -0.69 -7.56 0.61
N LEU A 39 0.52 -7.66 1.16
CA LEU A 39 1.06 -8.91 1.66
C LEU A 39 0.20 -9.51 2.80
N ILE A 40 -0.29 -8.67 3.71
CA ILE A 40 -1.22 -9.10 4.77
C ILE A 40 -2.52 -9.64 4.16
N PHE A 41 -3.11 -8.92 3.20
CA PHE A 41 -4.33 -9.39 2.52
C PHE A 41 -4.12 -10.71 1.78
N LEU A 42 -3.00 -10.89 1.08
CA LEU A 42 -2.67 -12.14 0.39
C LEU A 42 -2.55 -13.33 1.35
N ILE A 43 -1.92 -13.12 2.52
CA ILE A 43 -1.82 -14.18 3.55
C ILE A 43 -3.21 -14.54 4.09
N LEU A 44 -4.06 -13.54 4.34
CA LEU A 44 -5.43 -13.77 4.80
C LEU A 44 -6.26 -14.53 3.76
N GLU A 45 -6.16 -14.16 2.49
CA GLU A 45 -6.84 -14.84 1.38
C GLU A 45 -6.36 -16.29 1.23
N PHE A 46 -5.05 -16.54 1.32
CA PHE A 46 -4.50 -17.90 1.24
C PHE A 46 -5.01 -18.77 2.39
N ASN A 47 -5.03 -18.24 3.62
CA ASN A 47 -5.58 -18.95 4.78
C ASN A 47 -7.07 -19.23 4.61
N PHE A 48 -7.84 -18.27 4.08
CA PHE A 48 -9.26 -18.44 3.80
C PHE A 48 -9.52 -19.54 2.76
N ILE A 49 -8.75 -19.56 1.67
CA ILE A 49 -8.83 -20.62 0.65
C ILE A 49 -8.49 -21.98 1.24
N ASN A 50 -7.43 -22.08 2.06
CA ASN A 50 -7.07 -23.33 2.73
C ASN A 50 -8.18 -23.85 3.66
N LEU A 51 -8.82 -22.95 4.42
CA LEU A 51 -9.96 -23.31 5.29
C LEU A 51 -11.15 -23.85 4.49
N ILE A 52 -11.43 -23.29 3.31
CA ILE A 52 -12.47 -23.78 2.41
C ILE A 52 -12.17 -25.21 1.96
N PHE A 53 -10.93 -25.50 1.58
CA PHE A 53 -10.51 -26.84 1.17
C PHE A 53 -10.53 -27.84 2.33
N SER A 54 -10.24 -27.43 3.56
CA SER A 54 -10.21 -28.33 4.72
C SER A 54 -11.57 -28.61 5.34
N CYS A 55 -12.43 -27.60 5.46
CA CYS A 55 -13.66 -27.67 6.26
C CYS A 55 -14.95 -27.62 5.42
N GLY A 56 -14.84 -27.39 4.11
CA GLY A 56 -15.97 -27.18 3.21
C GLY A 56 -16.55 -25.76 3.32
N ILE A 57 -17.08 -25.27 2.20
CA ILE A 57 -17.49 -23.85 2.05
C ILE A 57 -18.62 -23.43 3.00
N GLN A 58 -19.53 -24.35 3.34
CA GLN A 58 -20.68 -24.06 4.20
C GLN A 58 -20.27 -23.66 5.62
N ASN A 59 -19.30 -24.36 6.21
CA ASN A 59 -18.83 -24.07 7.57
C ASN A 59 -18.11 -22.72 7.65
N VAL A 60 -17.29 -22.40 6.63
CA VAL A 60 -16.56 -21.13 6.57
C VAL A 60 -17.51 -19.93 6.39
N ILE A 61 -18.55 -20.06 5.56
CA ILE A 61 -19.51 -18.97 5.33
C ILE A 61 -20.36 -18.69 6.59
N LEU A 62 -20.69 -19.73 7.37
CA LEU A 62 -21.44 -19.59 8.62
C LEU A 62 -20.63 -18.81 9.68
N ASP A 63 -19.32 -19.01 9.75
CA ASP A 63 -18.43 -18.31 10.69
C ASP A 63 -18.14 -16.85 10.26
N PHE A 64 -18.12 -16.56 8.96
CA PHE A 64 -17.85 -15.21 8.41
C PHE A 64 -19.11 -14.39 8.14
N ASN A 65 -19.90 -14.17 9.19
CA ASN A 65 -21.10 -13.33 9.12
C ASN A 65 -20.78 -11.83 9.27
N ILE A 66 -19.94 -11.31 8.38
CA ILE A 66 -19.64 -9.87 8.29
C ILE A 66 -20.78 -9.19 7.52
N ALA A 67 -21.28 -8.06 8.06
CA ALA A 67 -22.32 -7.26 7.41
C ALA A 67 -21.91 -6.87 5.98
N TYR A 68 -22.87 -6.92 5.06
CA TYR A 68 -22.65 -6.67 3.62
C TYR A 68 -21.94 -5.33 3.35
N GLU A 69 -22.32 -4.27 4.08
CA GLU A 69 -21.70 -2.94 3.96
C GLU A 69 -20.23 -2.94 4.37
N VAL A 70 -19.86 -3.72 5.39
CA VAL A 70 -18.46 -3.85 5.82
C VAL A 70 -17.64 -4.58 4.75
N LYS A 71 -18.20 -5.60 4.10
CA LYS A 71 -17.55 -6.30 2.99
C LYS A 71 -17.28 -5.36 1.80
N LYS A 72 -18.23 -4.50 1.46
CA LYS A 72 -18.05 -3.47 0.41
C LYS A 72 -16.92 -2.51 0.73
N ILE A 73 -16.91 -1.94 1.94
CA ILE A 73 -15.86 -1.01 2.37
C ILE A 73 -14.49 -1.69 2.31
N LEU A 74 -14.38 -2.91 2.82
CA LEU A 74 -13.13 -3.65 2.81
C LEU A 74 -12.62 -3.92 1.38
N LEU A 75 -13.53 -4.24 0.46
CA LEU A 75 -13.23 -4.44 -0.96
C LEU A 75 -12.74 -3.16 -1.65
N VAL A 76 -13.37 -2.01 -1.36
CA VAL A 76 -12.90 -0.72 -1.89
C VAL A 76 -11.52 -0.38 -1.34
N LEU A 77 -11.30 -0.58 -0.03
CA LEU A 77 -10.02 -0.31 0.59
C LEU A 77 -8.92 -1.20 -0.01
N SER A 78 -9.13 -2.50 -0.14
CA SER A 78 -8.13 -3.41 -0.70
C SER A 78 -7.80 -3.07 -2.16
N LEU A 79 -8.81 -2.80 -2.99
CA LEU A 79 -8.61 -2.39 -4.38
C LEU A 79 -7.90 -1.05 -4.50
N SER A 80 -8.24 -0.07 -3.65
CA SER A 80 -7.59 1.24 -3.66
C SER A 80 -6.10 1.15 -3.35
N VAL A 81 -5.73 0.34 -2.34
CA VAL A 81 -4.33 0.08 -1.97
C VAL A 81 -3.61 -0.62 -3.11
N PHE A 82 -4.23 -1.62 -3.72
CA PHE A 82 -3.67 -2.35 -4.85
C PHE A 82 -3.40 -1.45 -6.07
N ILE A 83 -4.37 -0.60 -6.43
CA ILE A 83 -4.24 0.38 -7.53
C ILE A 83 -3.07 1.32 -7.24
N TYR A 84 -3.07 1.96 -6.07
CA TYR A 84 -2.00 2.87 -5.69
C TYR A 84 -0.62 2.21 -5.75
N HIS A 85 -0.49 1.01 -5.18
CA HIS A 85 0.78 0.28 -5.15
C HIS A 85 1.26 -0.08 -6.55
N SER A 86 0.37 -0.56 -7.42
CA SER A 86 0.69 -0.97 -8.79
C SER A 86 1.19 0.20 -9.62
N PHE A 87 0.47 1.33 -9.64
CA PHE A 87 0.93 2.50 -10.39
C PHE A 87 2.20 3.11 -9.79
N SER A 88 2.32 3.17 -8.45
CA SER A 88 3.55 3.62 -7.81
C SER A 88 4.74 2.71 -8.14
N GLY A 89 4.53 1.39 -8.19
CA GLY A 89 5.53 0.40 -8.59
C GLY A 89 5.97 0.58 -10.04
N LEU A 90 5.03 0.82 -10.96
CA LEU A 90 5.35 1.18 -12.34
C LEU A 90 6.23 2.44 -12.42
N ARG A 91 5.98 3.44 -11.56
CA ARG A 91 6.86 4.62 -11.47
C ARG A 91 8.29 4.24 -11.14
N TYR A 92 8.48 3.38 -10.12
CA TYR A 92 9.80 2.96 -9.68
C TYR A 92 10.52 2.16 -10.77
N LEU A 93 9.81 1.26 -11.47
CA LEU A 93 10.38 0.54 -12.61
C LEU A 93 10.84 1.50 -13.72
N ILE A 94 10.07 2.54 -14.03
CA ILE A 94 10.47 3.57 -15.00
C ILE A 94 11.71 4.33 -14.53
N TRP A 95 11.82 4.63 -13.23
CA TRP A 95 12.99 5.29 -12.65
C TRP A 95 14.22 4.38 -12.63
N ASP A 96 14.06 3.09 -12.37
CA ASP A 96 15.15 2.10 -12.39
C ASP A 96 15.73 1.94 -13.81
N LEU A 97 14.90 2.15 -14.83
CA LEU A 97 15.33 2.24 -16.24
C LEU A 97 16.02 3.58 -16.59
N GLY A 98 16.11 4.52 -15.65
CA GLY A 98 16.77 5.81 -15.82
C GLY A 98 15.90 6.91 -16.44
N PHE A 99 14.59 6.67 -16.63
CA PHE A 99 13.71 7.64 -17.25
C PHE A 99 13.08 8.60 -16.23
N PHE A 100 12.86 9.87 -16.63
CA PHE A 100 12.05 10.86 -15.90
C PHE A 100 12.47 11.16 -14.44
N LEU A 101 13.76 11.00 -14.11
CA LEU A 101 14.31 11.14 -12.75
C LEU A 101 14.12 12.53 -12.10
N HIS A 102 14.00 13.58 -12.91
CA HIS A 102 13.81 14.96 -12.43
C HIS A 102 12.39 15.49 -12.62
N GLN A 103 11.49 14.70 -13.21
CA GLN A 103 10.16 15.17 -13.56
C GLN A 103 9.14 14.75 -12.51
N ASN A 104 8.63 15.74 -11.76
CA ASN A 104 7.48 15.55 -10.86
C ASN A 104 6.20 15.15 -11.61
N TYR A 105 6.18 15.30 -12.95
CA TYR A 105 5.05 14.97 -13.80
C TYR A 105 4.60 13.52 -13.63
N LEU A 106 5.53 12.55 -13.61
CA LEU A 106 5.17 11.13 -13.44
C LEU A 106 4.47 10.87 -12.10
N LEU A 107 4.94 11.50 -11.02
CA LEU A 107 4.36 11.35 -9.70
C LEU A 107 2.92 11.91 -9.70
N ASN A 108 2.73 13.10 -10.25
CA ASN A 108 1.42 13.74 -10.34
C ASN A 108 0.45 12.96 -11.24
N PHE A 109 0.92 12.46 -12.38
CA PHE A 109 0.13 11.64 -13.30
C PHE A 109 -0.35 10.35 -12.62
N ILE A 110 0.53 9.66 -11.91
CA ILE A 110 0.20 8.42 -11.21
C ILE A 110 -0.80 8.67 -10.08
N LEU A 111 -0.61 9.74 -9.30
CA LEU A 111 -1.58 10.12 -8.28
C LEU A 111 -2.95 10.43 -8.89
N LEU A 112 -3.01 11.15 -10.01
CA LEU A 112 -4.25 11.50 -10.69
C LEU A 112 -4.96 10.27 -11.26
N VAL A 113 -4.24 9.40 -11.97
CA VAL A 113 -4.83 8.17 -12.53
C VAL A 113 -5.35 7.25 -11.41
N SER A 114 -4.56 7.07 -10.35
CA SER A 114 -4.98 6.26 -9.20
C SER A 114 -6.22 6.83 -8.51
N SER A 115 -6.31 8.16 -8.32
CA SER A 115 -7.47 8.78 -7.67
C SER A 115 -8.74 8.69 -8.51
N VAL A 116 -8.65 8.84 -9.83
CA VAL A 116 -9.78 8.67 -10.75
C VAL A 116 -10.29 7.23 -10.71
N LEU A 117 -9.41 6.23 -10.74
CA LEU A 117 -9.83 4.83 -10.67
C LEU A 117 -10.51 4.50 -9.33
N ILE A 118 -9.99 5.04 -8.23
CA ILE A 118 -10.60 4.89 -6.91
C ILE A 118 -12.00 5.54 -6.86
N LEU A 119 -12.17 6.71 -7.47
CA LEU A 119 -13.47 7.38 -7.56
C LEU A 119 -14.49 6.57 -8.36
N VAL A 120 -14.08 5.99 -9.49
CA VAL A 120 -14.95 5.11 -10.30
C VAL A 120 -15.35 3.87 -9.50
N LEU A 121 -14.42 3.26 -8.75
CA LEU A 121 -14.72 2.14 -7.88
C LEU A 121 -15.74 2.50 -6.79
N LEU A 122 -15.54 3.64 -6.14
CA LEU A 122 -16.46 4.15 -5.12
C LEU A 122 -17.87 4.36 -5.70
N PHE A 123 -17.95 5.01 -6.87
CA PHE A 123 -19.23 5.27 -7.54
C PHE A 123 -19.97 3.97 -7.84
N ASN A 124 -19.30 2.97 -8.42
CA ASN A 124 -19.94 1.71 -8.83
C ASN A 124 -20.37 0.80 -7.67
N LEU A 125 -19.79 0.95 -6.48
CA LEU A 125 -20.05 0.06 -5.34
C LEU A 125 -21.04 0.63 -4.33
N PHE A 126 -21.20 1.96 -4.29
CA PHE A 126 -22.04 2.67 -3.32
C PHE A 126 -23.28 3.36 -3.91
N ILE A 127 -23.41 3.43 -5.23
CA ILE A 127 -24.59 3.92 -5.96
C ILE A 127 -25.18 2.77 -6.77
#